data_AF-A0A926BP66-F1
#
_entry.id   AF-A0A926BP66-F1
#
_cell.length_a   1.000
_cell.length_b   1.000
_cell.length_c   1.000
_cell.angle_alpha   90.00
_cell.angle_beta   90.00
_cell.angle_gamma   90.00
#
_symmetry.space_group_name_H-M   'P 1'
#
loop_
_entity.id
_entity.type
_entity.pdbx_description
1 polymer ?
#
loop_
_entity_poly.entity_id
_entity_poly.type
_entity_poly.pdbx_seq_one_letter_code
_entity_poly.pdbx_strand_id
1 'polypeptide(L)'
;MPDNDYIPNADAEAQAWANNFLTVANANLPAGGLVAGDTAPIAAAKSAFDAVLSDVAAKKSAYEAAIANKNIRRKSLDSLIA
;
A
#
# COMPACT_ATOMS: atom_id res chain seq x y z
N MET A 1 2.08 -23.44 14.99
CA MET A 1 1.09 -22.65 15.73
C MET A 1 -0.06 -22.36 14.79
N PRO A 2 -1.32 -22.29 15.24
CA PRO A 2 -2.37 -21.76 14.39
C PRO A 2 -1.97 -20.32 14.05
N ASP A 3 -1.97 -19.96 12.77
CA ASP A 3 -1.78 -18.59 12.33
C ASP A 3 -2.96 -17.77 12.87
N ASN A 4 -2.75 -17.18 14.06
CA ASN A 4 -3.67 -16.23 14.65
C ASN A 4 -3.56 -14.93 13.85
N ASP A 5 -4.18 -14.94 12.67
CA ASP A 5 -4.09 -13.91 11.64
C ASP A 5 -4.95 -12.69 12.04
N TYR A 6 -4.56 -12.04 13.15
CA TYR A 6 -5.17 -10.78 13.59
C TYR A 6 -4.80 -9.60 12.66
N ILE A 7 -3.90 -9.84 11.72
CA ILE A 7 -3.48 -8.90 10.70
C ILE A 7 -4.27 -9.21 9.42
N PRO A 8 -5.05 -8.25 8.89
CA PRO A 8 -5.77 -8.48 7.65
C PRO A 8 -4.85 -8.79 6.46
N ASN A 9 -5.27 -9.69 5.58
CA ASN A 9 -4.51 -10.07 4.38
C ASN A 9 -4.65 -9.05 3.24
N ALA A 10 -5.73 -8.27 3.20
CA ALA A 10 -5.93 -7.27 2.17
C ALA A 10 -5.14 -6.00 2.51
N ASP A 11 -4.37 -5.46 1.56
CA ASP A 11 -3.49 -4.31 1.77
C ASP A 11 -4.19 -3.09 2.37
N ALA A 12 -5.39 -2.76 1.88
CA ALA A 12 -6.17 -1.64 2.40
C ALA A 12 -6.61 -1.86 3.86
N GLU A 13 -6.97 -3.10 4.21
CA GLU A 13 -7.37 -3.48 5.56
C GLU A 13 -6.15 -3.52 6.49
N ALA A 14 -5.00 -4.01 6.01
CA ALA A 14 -3.73 -4.00 6.73
C ALA A 14 -3.25 -2.58 7.03
N GLN A 15 -3.36 -1.67 6.05
CA GLN A 15 -3.06 -0.25 6.21
C GLN A 15 -3.95 0.40 7.28
N ALA A 16 -5.27 0.15 7.23
CA ALA A 16 -6.23 0.68 8.20
C ALA A 16 -5.99 0.09 9.60
N TRP A 17 -5.72 -1.20 9.68
CA TRP A 17 -5.38 -1.89 10.92
C TRP A 17 -4.11 -1.31 11.57
N ALA A 18 -3.04 -1.12 10.79
CA ALA A 18 -1.78 -0.56 11.29
C ALA A 18 -1.93 0.89 11.78
N ASN A 19 -2.76 1.69 11.10
CA ASN A 19 -3.13 3.04 11.55
C ASN A 19 -3.82 3.02 12.92
N ASN A 20 -4.82 2.15 13.07
CA ASN A 20 -5.58 2.02 14.31
C ASN A 20 -4.69 1.50 15.44
N PHE A 21 -3.87 0.50 15.16
CA PHE A 21 -2.90 -0.06 16.10
C PHE A 21 -1.96 1.03 16.64
N LEU A 22 -1.30 1.79 15.76
CA LEU A 22 -0.40 2.87 16.18
C LEU A 22 -1.11 3.96 16.98
N THR A 23 -2.35 4.29 16.62
CA THR A 23 -3.16 5.28 17.35
C THR A 23 -3.40 4.82 18.79
N VAL A 24 -3.88 3.59 18.96
CA VAL A 24 -4.16 3.02 20.29
C VAL A 24 -2.88 2.81 21.09
N ALA A 25 -1.83 2.27 20.46
CA ALA A 25 -0.55 2.02 21.11
C ALA A 25 0.07 3.32 21.64
N ASN A 26 0.11 4.38 20.82
CA ASN A 26 0.66 5.68 21.23
C ASN A 26 -0.17 6.34 22.35
N ALA A 27 -1.49 6.14 22.36
CA ALA A 27 -2.35 6.66 23.44
C ALA A 27 -2.17 5.91 24.76
N ASN A 28 -1.67 4.67 24.73
CA ASN A 28 -1.59 3.79 25.90
C ASN A 28 -0.16 3.34 26.25
N LEU A 29 0.87 4.05 25.76
CA LEU A 29 2.27 3.67 25.96
C LEU A 29 2.61 3.31 27.43
N PRO A 30 2.29 4.14 28.44
CA PRO A 30 2.66 3.84 29.82
C PRO A 30 1.90 2.61 30.37
N ALA A 31 0.64 2.44 29.97
CA ALA A 31 -0.18 1.30 30.41
C ALA A 31 0.31 -0.02 29.80
N GLY A 32 0.93 0.03 28.62
CA GLY A 32 1.57 -1.11 27.98
C GLY A 32 3.02 -1.35 28.40
N GLY A 33 3.59 -0.52 29.29
CA GLY A 33 5.02 -0.57 29.61
C GLY A 33 5.92 -0.20 28.42
N LEU A 34 5.39 0.52 27.44
CA LEU A 34 6.07 0.96 26.23
C LEU A 34 6.49 2.42 26.36
N VAL A 35 7.44 2.81 25.52
CA VAL A 35 7.81 4.20 25.27
C VAL A 35 7.65 4.53 23.78
N ALA A 36 7.70 5.82 23.45
CA ALA A 36 7.61 6.27 22.06
C ALA A 36 8.70 5.67 21.15
N GLY A 37 9.85 5.30 21.71
CA GLY A 37 10.91 4.60 20.99
C GLY A 37 10.50 3.22 20.46
N ASP A 38 9.54 2.56 21.10
CA ASP A 38 9.10 1.22 20.71
C ASP A 38 8.11 1.25 19.54
N THR A 39 7.31 2.30 19.42
CA THR A 39 6.34 2.47 18.32
C THR A 39 6.95 3.14 17.09
N ALA A 40 8.11 3.81 17.22
CA ALA A 40 8.77 4.49 16.12
C ALA A 40 9.15 3.57 14.94
N PRO A 41 9.73 2.36 15.15
CA PRO A 41 10.00 1.43 14.05
C PRO A 41 8.73 0.99 13.32
N ILE A 42 7.62 0.80 14.05
CA ILE A 42 6.34 0.39 13.48
C ILE A 42 5.77 1.51 12.61
N ALA A 43 5.84 2.76 13.08
CA ALA A 43 5.42 3.93 12.30
C ALA A 43 6.25 4.09 11.01
N ALA A 44 7.58 3.86 11.08
CA ALA A 44 8.45 3.91 9.92
C ALA A 44 8.11 2.82 8.90
N ALA A 45 7.92 1.57 9.36
CA ALA A 45 7.52 0.45 8.49
C ALA A 45 6.17 0.70 7.82
N LYS A 46 5.20 1.25 8.58
CA LYS A 46 3.91 1.64 8.03
C LYS A 46 4.04 2.69 6.94
N SER A 47 4.81 3.75 7.17
CA SER A 47 5.02 4.81 6.18
C SER A 47 5.68 4.27 4.90
N ALA A 48 6.61 3.33 5.03
CA ALA A 48 7.23 2.66 3.88
C ALA A 48 6.21 1.82 3.10
N PHE A 49 5.37 1.06 3.80
CA PHE A 49 4.30 0.27 3.18
C PHE A 49 3.30 1.16 2.43
N ASP A 50 2.83 2.24 3.04
CA ASP A 50 1.92 3.20 2.43
C ASP A 50 2.50 3.80 1.12
N ALA A 51 3.80 4.12 1.13
CA ALA A 51 4.49 4.64 -0.04
C ALA A 51 4.53 3.61 -1.19
N VAL A 52 4.80 2.34 -0.86
CA VAL A 52 4.81 1.25 -1.86
C VAL A 52 3.41 1.01 -2.43
N LEU A 53 2.35 1.02 -1.60
CA LEU A 53 0.98 0.88 -2.09
C LEU A 53 0.60 1.99 -3.08
N SER A 54 0.97 3.23 -2.77
CA SER A 54 0.76 4.36 -3.67
C SER A 54 1.53 4.20 -4.98
N ASP A 55 2.77 3.75 -4.93
CA ASP A 55 3.61 3.49 -6.10
C ASP A 55 3.04 2.38 -7.00
N VAL A 56 2.54 1.28 -6.40
CA VAL A 56 1.87 0.20 -7.16
C VAL A 56 0.64 0.74 -7.90
N ALA A 57 -0.20 1.54 -7.23
CA ALA A 57 -1.36 2.16 -7.86
C ALA A 57 -0.97 3.07 -9.04
N ALA A 58 0.06 3.90 -8.85
CA ALA A 58 0.59 4.77 -9.90
C ALA A 58 1.12 3.97 -11.10
N LYS A 59 1.90 2.90 -10.86
CA LYS A 59 2.45 2.03 -11.90
C LYS A 59 1.36 1.28 -12.67
N LYS A 60 0.31 0.83 -11.99
CA LYS A 60 -0.85 0.20 -12.64
C LYS A 60 -1.53 1.18 -13.61
N SER A 61 -1.79 2.40 -13.14
CA SER A 61 -2.38 3.45 -13.98
C SER A 61 -1.48 3.78 -15.19
N ALA A 62 -0.17 3.89 -14.98
CA ALA A 62 0.79 4.14 -16.05
C ALA A 62 0.83 2.99 -17.08
N TYR A 63 0.74 1.73 -16.63
CA TYR A 63 0.67 0.57 -17.51
C TYR A 63 -0.61 0.58 -18.36
N GLU A 64 -1.77 0.84 -17.76
CA GLU A 64 -3.04 0.93 -18.49
C GLU A 64 -3.00 2.03 -19.55
N ALA A 65 -2.44 3.20 -19.22
CA ALA A 65 -2.24 4.29 -20.17
C ALA A 65 -1.29 3.91 -21.32
N ALA A 66 -0.19 3.21 -21.01
CA ALA A 66 0.76 2.73 -22.02
C ALA A 66 0.11 1.72 -22.99
N ILE A 67 -0.71 0.81 -22.48
CA ILE A 67 -1.47 -0.15 -23.30
C ILE A 67 -2.48 0.57 -24.20
N ALA A 68 -3.21 1.55 -23.66
CA ALA A 68 -4.15 2.35 -24.44
C ALA A 68 -3.43 3.08 -25.60
N ASN A 69 -2.31 3.74 -25.31
CA ASN A 69 -1.50 4.41 -26.34
C ASN A 69 -0.97 3.42 -27.38
N LYS A 70 -0.40 2.28 -26.97
CA LYS A 70 0.04 1.21 -27.89
C LYS A 70 -1.08 0.80 -28.85
N ASN A 71 -2.29 0.57 -28.32
CA ASN A 71 -3.43 0.15 -29.11
C ASN A 71 -3.90 1.24 -30.08
N ILE A 72 -3.89 2.51 -29.67
CA ILE A 72 -4.16 3.65 -30.56
C ILE A 72 -3.15 3.68 -31.71
N ARG A 73 -1.85 3.57 -31.41
CA ARG A 73 -0.80 3.57 -32.44
C ARG A 73 -0.92 2.39 -33.40
N ARG A 74 -1.27 1.20 -32.89
CA ARG A 74 -1.53 0.02 -33.72
C ARG A 74 -2.69 0.27 -34.68
N LYS A 75 -3.83 0.79 -34.20
CA LYS A 75 -4.97 1.14 -35.04
C LYS A 75 -4.61 2.17 -36.12
N SER A 76 -3.83 3.20 -35.77
CA SER A 76 -3.36 4.19 -36.74
C SER A 76 -2.48 3.56 -37.81
N LEU A 77 -1.54 2.68 -37.43
CA LEU A 77 -0.73 1.95 -38.40
C LEU A 77 -1.60 1.10 -39.33
N ASP A 78 -2.53 0.32 -38.77
CA ASP A 78 -3.41 -0.56 -39.54
C ASP A 78 -4.22 0.23 -40.57
N SER A 79 -4.68 1.44 -40.24
CA SER A 79 -5.41 2.31 -41.17
C SER A 79 -4.58 2.84 -42.35
N LEU A 80 -3.24 2.80 -42.26
CA LEU A 80 -2.34 3.26 -43.32
C LEU A 80 -1.90 2.14 -44.26
N ILE A 81 -2.04 0.88 -43.83
CA ILE A 81 -1.55 -0.29 -44.56
C ILE A 81 -2.67 -1.22 -45.04
N ALA A 82 -3.92 -0.90 -44.71
CA ALA A 82 -5.14 -1.58 -45.18
C ALA A 82 -5.70 -0.89 -46.43
#